data_AF-A0A928HF70-F1
#
_entry.id   AF-A0A928HF70-F1
#
_cell.length_a   1.000
_cell.length_b   1.000
_cell.length_c   1.000
_cell.angle_alpha   90.00
_cell.angle_beta   90.00
_cell.angle_gamma   90.00
#
_symmetry.space_group_name_H-M   'P 1'
#
loop_
_entity.id
_entity.type
_entity.pdbx_description
1 polymer ?
#
loop_
_entity_poly.entity_id
_entity_poly.type
_entity_poly.pdbx_seq_one_letter_code
_entity_poly.pdbx_strand_id
1 'polypeptide(L)'
;MLECTKVNTIGEYGSLGYVVEGHTWANRKTWGYQSFKNADELLNKYCEFIDMLVDMTPYGVVAAVYTQTTDVENETNGIMTYDRKVVKFDEQKFRQANQKLINSVK
;
A
#
# COMPACT_ATOMS: atom_id res chain seq x y z
N MET A 1 18.36 5.27 -9.07
CA MET A 1 18.28 5.95 -10.38
C MET A 1 17.56 4.98 -11.31
N LEU A 2 16.48 5.39 -11.98
CA LEU A 2 15.77 4.54 -12.94
C LEU A 2 16.57 4.49 -14.25
N GLU A 3 16.81 3.31 -14.79
CA GLU A 3 17.47 3.15 -16.09
C GLU A 3 16.42 2.83 -17.16
N CYS A 4 16.15 3.75 -18.07
CA CYS A 4 15.08 3.60 -19.08
C CYS A 4 15.34 2.48 -20.11
N THR A 5 16.53 1.87 -20.12
CA THR A 5 16.89 0.76 -21.02
C THR A 5 16.82 -0.61 -20.34
N LYS A 6 16.46 -0.65 -19.05
CA LYS A 6 16.29 -1.87 -18.27
C LYS A 6 14.88 -1.97 -17.72
N VAL A 7 14.50 -3.19 -17.35
CA VAL A 7 13.27 -3.44 -16.60
C VAL A 7 13.50 -3.03 -15.14
N ASN A 8 12.77 -2.02 -14.67
CA ASN A 8 12.84 -1.55 -13.29
C ASN A 8 11.63 -2.08 -12.50
N THR A 9 11.87 -2.49 -11.26
CA THR A 9 10.82 -2.92 -10.32
C THR A 9 10.98 -2.19 -9.01
N ILE A 10 9.88 -1.75 -8.42
CA ILE A 10 9.84 -1.24 -7.06
C ILE A 10 9.58 -2.43 -6.14
N GLY A 11 10.67 -2.94 -5.55
CA GLY A 11 10.62 -4.16 -4.73
C GLY A 11 9.72 -4.04 -3.51
N GLU A 12 9.57 -2.83 -2.98
CA GLU A 12 8.68 -2.51 -1.86
C GLU A 12 8.22 -1.05 -1.95
N TYR A 13 6.93 -0.81 -1.74
CA TYR A 13 6.37 0.52 -1.45
C TYR A 13 5.19 0.38 -0.48
N GLY A 14 4.77 1.47 0.15
CA GLY A 14 3.68 1.42 1.13
C GLY A 14 4.07 2.09 2.43
N SER A 15 4.01 1.34 3.53
CA SER A 15 4.19 1.84 4.90
C SER A 15 3.09 2.80 5.38
N LEU A 16 1.86 2.53 4.93
CA LEU A 16 0.68 3.28 5.33
C LEU A 16 0.09 2.67 6.61
N GLY A 17 0.50 3.17 7.77
CA GLY A 17 0.08 2.66 9.07
C GLY A 17 -1.37 3.02 9.39
N TYR A 18 -2.20 2.02 9.69
CA TYR A 18 -3.55 2.23 10.19
C TYR A 18 -3.86 1.23 11.29
N VAL A 19 -4.11 1.70 12.50
CA VAL A 19 -4.39 0.85 13.65
C VAL A 19 -5.87 0.52 13.69
N VAL A 20 -6.18 -0.78 13.71
CA VAL A 20 -7.54 -1.26 13.99
C VAL A 20 -7.53 -1.80 15.42
N GLU A 21 -8.29 -1.14 16.30
CA GLU A 21 -8.35 -1.50 17.71
C GLU A 21 -8.85 -2.94 17.91
N GLY A 22 -8.25 -3.67 18.85
CA GLY A 22 -8.56 -5.07 19.12
C GLY A 22 -7.94 -6.09 18.15
N HIS A 23 -7.29 -5.62 17.08
CA HIS A 23 -6.68 -6.46 16.05
C HIS A 23 -5.15 -6.28 15.92
N THR A 24 -4.48 -5.85 16.99
CA THR A 24 -3.02 -5.66 17.06
C THR A 24 -2.32 -6.82 17.78
N TRP A 25 -1.02 -7.01 17.52
CA TRP A 25 -0.22 -8.09 18.12
C TRP A 25 -0.10 -8.01 19.64
N ALA A 26 0.23 -6.82 20.14
CA ALA A 26 0.31 -6.50 21.55
C ALA A 26 -0.38 -5.16 21.73
N ASN A 27 -1.10 -4.94 22.83
CA ASN A 27 -1.71 -3.66 23.22
C ASN A 27 -0.66 -2.56 23.53
N ARG A 28 0.40 -2.47 22.72
CA ARG A 28 1.58 -1.61 22.87
C ARG A 28 1.65 -0.63 21.69
N LYS A 29 2.49 0.39 21.84
CA LYS A 29 2.72 1.45 20.84
C LYS A 29 2.98 0.85 19.45
N THR A 30 2.06 1.11 18.54
CA THR A 30 2.13 0.72 17.13
C THR A 30 3.00 1.68 16.34
N TRP A 31 3.66 1.18 15.30
CA TRP A 31 4.54 1.96 14.43
C TRP A 31 4.05 1.91 12.97
N GLY A 32 4.12 3.04 12.29
CA GLY A 32 3.92 3.22 10.87
C GLY A 32 4.52 4.57 10.46
N TYR A 33 5.19 4.63 9.30
CA TYR A 33 5.83 5.88 8.84
C TYR A 33 4.81 7.01 8.66
N GLN A 34 3.57 6.67 8.32
CA GLN A 34 2.43 7.57 8.31
C GLN A 34 1.22 6.89 8.95
N SER A 35 0.69 7.47 10.04
CA SER A 35 -0.45 6.91 10.77
C SER A 35 -1.75 7.58 10.36
N PHE A 36 -2.68 6.81 9.79
CA PHE A 36 -4.02 7.25 9.36
C PHE A 36 -5.06 7.03 10.44
N LYS A 37 -6.11 7.85 10.44
CA LYS A 37 -7.19 7.76 11.44
C LYS A 37 -8.33 6.85 11.01
N ASN A 38 -8.50 6.64 9.72
CA ASN A 38 -9.58 5.85 9.14
C ASN A 38 -9.19 5.26 7.78
N ALA A 39 -10.02 4.31 7.31
CA ALA A 39 -9.81 3.60 6.06
C ALA A 39 -9.86 4.50 4.81
N ASP A 40 -10.66 5.58 4.83
CA ASP A 40 -10.75 6.50 3.68
C ASP A 40 -9.46 7.33 3.52
N GLU A 41 -8.88 7.84 4.61
CA GLU A 41 -7.59 8.54 4.57
C GLU A 41 -6.46 7.62 4.10
N LEU A 42 -6.44 6.38 4.59
CA LEU A 42 -5.50 5.34 4.17
C LEU A 42 -5.61 5.09 2.66
N LEU A 43 -6.84 4.90 2.16
CA LEU A 43 -7.10 4.65 0.75
C LEU A 43 -6.73 5.86 -0.12
N ASN A 44 -7.05 7.08 0.31
CA ASN A 44 -6.69 8.30 -0.43
C ASN A 44 -5.17 8.37 -0.63
N LYS A 45 -4.38 8.06 0.41
CA LYS A 45 -2.92 8.03 0.27
C LYS A 45 -2.44 6.90 -0.65
N TYR A 46 -3.07 5.74 -0.59
CA TYR A 46 -2.77 4.65 -1.52
C TYR A 46 -3.05 5.06 -2.98
N CYS A 47 -4.14 5.79 -3.25
CA CYS A 47 -4.42 6.31 -4.58
C CYS A 47 -3.35 7.30 -5.07
N GLU A 48 -2.81 8.15 -4.19
CA GLU A 48 -1.66 9.00 -4.53
C GLU A 48 -0.43 8.16 -4.92
N PHE A 49 -0.20 7.03 -4.25
CA PHE A 49 0.89 6.11 -4.62
C PHE A 49 0.66 5.48 -5.99
N ILE A 50 -0.57 5.09 -6.30
CA ILE A 50 -0.95 4.61 -7.62
C ILE A 50 -0.68 5.67 -8.68
N ASP A 51 -1.03 6.94 -8.43
CA ASP A 51 -0.79 8.03 -9.38
C ASP A 51 0.71 8.23 -9.63
N MET A 52 1.54 8.20 -8.59
CA MET A 52 3.00 8.22 -8.75
C MET A 52 3.53 7.02 -9.54
N LEU A 53 2.97 5.82 -9.34
CA LEU A 53 3.36 4.64 -10.11
C LEU A 53 3.00 4.79 -11.59
N VAL A 54 1.85 5.38 -11.90
CA VAL A 54 1.47 5.73 -13.29
C VAL A 54 2.51 6.66 -13.91
N ASP A 55 2.92 7.70 -13.19
CA ASP A 55 3.94 8.65 -13.66
C ASP A 55 5.32 8.02 -13.84
N MET A 56 5.61 6.91 -13.14
CA MET A 56 6.85 6.16 -13.28
C MET A 56 6.86 5.19 -14.47
N THR A 57 5.70 4.85 -15.05
CA THR A 57 5.62 3.89 -16.17
C THR A 57 6.45 4.28 -17.39
N PRO A 58 6.55 5.56 -17.83
CA PRO A 58 7.37 5.95 -18.98
C PRO A 58 8.89 5.79 -18.74
N TYR A 59 9.30 5.63 -17.48
CA TYR A 59 10.70 5.46 -17.08
C TYR A 59 11.11 3.99 -16.91
N GLY A 60 10.30 3.06 -17.41
CA GLY A 60 10.62 1.63 -17.42
C GLY A 60 10.33 0.89 -16.11
N VAL A 61 9.50 1.46 -15.22
CA VAL A 61 8.97 0.75 -14.06
C VAL A 61 7.82 -0.15 -14.51
N VAL A 62 7.99 -1.46 -14.36
CA VAL A 62 7.01 -2.47 -14.84
C VAL A 62 6.26 -3.16 -13.71
N ALA A 63 6.73 -3.04 -12.47
CA ALA A 63 6.14 -3.68 -11.31
C ALA A 63 6.44 -2.89 -10.04
N ALA A 64 5.51 -2.93 -9.10
CA ALA A 64 5.66 -2.41 -7.75
C ALA A 64 4.96 -3.35 -6.76
N VAL A 65 5.61 -3.68 -5.66
CA VAL A 65 5.07 -4.59 -4.64
C VAL A 65 4.67 -3.79 -3.41
N TYR A 66 3.39 -3.79 -3.08
CA TYR A 66 2.91 -3.17 -1.85
C TYR A 66 3.33 -4.02 -0.65
N THR A 67 4.12 -3.44 0.24
CA THR A 67 4.46 -4.06 1.52
C THR A 67 3.58 -3.43 2.62
N GLN A 68 2.71 -4.19 3.29
CA GLN A 68 2.68 -5.66 3.43
C GLN A 68 1.25 -6.25 3.40
N THR A 69 1.13 -7.58 3.30
CA THR A 69 -0.18 -8.27 3.23
C THR A 69 -0.93 -8.22 4.57
N THR A 70 -0.24 -8.38 5.69
CA THR A 70 -0.82 -8.37 7.05
C THR A 70 0.03 -7.50 7.95
N ASP A 71 -0.55 -6.94 9.00
CA ASP A 71 0.25 -6.37 10.09
C ASP A 71 1.18 -7.44 10.67
N VAL A 72 2.38 -7.03 11.06
CA VAL A 72 3.40 -7.88 11.67
C VAL A 72 3.92 -7.20 12.92
N GLU A 73 3.76 -7.86 14.06
CA GLU A 73 4.19 -7.35 15.37
C GLU A 73 3.71 -5.90 15.62
N ASN A 74 4.62 -4.92 15.60
CA ASN A 74 4.30 -3.51 15.83
C ASN A 74 4.03 -2.72 14.54
N GLU A 75 4.18 -3.33 13.36
CA GLU A 75 3.97 -2.70 12.06
C GLU A 75 2.51 -2.82 11.63
N THR A 76 1.83 -1.68 11.50
CA THR A 76 0.38 -1.62 11.22
C THR A 76 0.02 -1.19 9.80
N ASN A 77 0.93 -1.39 8.85
CA ASN A 77 0.79 -1.05 7.43
C ASN A 77 0.35 -2.23 6.55
N GLY A 78 -0.20 -3.28 7.14
CA GLY A 78 -0.77 -4.40 6.39
C GLY A 78 -2.05 -4.01 5.66
N ILE A 79 -2.31 -4.66 4.52
CA ILE A 79 -3.64 -4.67 3.89
C ILE A 79 -4.69 -5.25 4.85
N MET A 80 -4.29 -6.25 5.64
CA MET A 80 -5.10 -6.87 6.67
C MET A 80 -4.50 -6.66 8.07
N THR A 81 -5.34 -6.77 9.08
CA THR A 81 -4.91 -6.77 10.48
C THR A 81 -4.02 -7.95 10.84
N TYR A 82 -3.38 -7.88 12.01
CA TYR A 82 -2.45 -8.90 12.52
C TYR A 82 -3.09 -10.30 12.56
N ASP A 83 -4.34 -10.36 13.01
CA ASP A 83 -5.13 -11.58 13.11
C ASP A 83 -5.85 -11.98 11.81
N ARG A 84 -5.65 -11.23 10.71
CA ARG A 84 -6.25 -11.45 9.37
C ARG A 84 -7.79 -11.39 9.36
N LYS A 85 -8.42 -10.78 10.36
CA LYS A 85 -9.89 -10.70 10.42
C LYS A 85 -10.49 -9.47 9.75
N VAL A 86 -9.70 -8.41 9.59
CA VAL A 86 -10.17 -7.15 9.00
C VAL A 86 -9.27 -6.77 7.83
N VAL A 87 -9.88 -6.58 6.66
CA VAL A 87 -9.27 -5.94 5.50
C VAL A 87 -9.40 -4.42 5.70
N LYS A 88 -8.29 -3.70 5.68
CA LYS A 88 -8.23 -2.26 6.01
C LYS A 88 -8.62 -1.33 4.87
N PHE A 89 -8.58 -1.84 3.64
CA PHE A 89 -8.96 -1.11 2.44
C PHE A 89 -10.38 -1.48 2.03
N ASP A 90 -11.12 -0.49 1.51
CA ASP A 90 -12.32 -0.76 0.72
C ASP A 90 -11.90 -1.55 -0.54
N GLU A 91 -12.30 -2.82 -0.63
CA GLU A 91 -11.86 -3.73 -1.68
C GLU A 91 -12.24 -3.23 -3.09
N GLN A 92 -13.41 -2.61 -3.23
CA GLN A 92 -13.90 -2.13 -4.52
C GLN A 92 -13.05 -0.96 -5.01
N LYS A 93 -12.83 0.04 -4.16
CA LYS A 93 -12.01 1.21 -4.50
C LYS A 93 -10.54 0.83 -4.66
N PHE A 94 -10.03 -0.08 -3.83
CA PHE A 94 -8.66 -0.61 -3.95
C PHE A 94 -8.44 -1.31 -5.29
N ARG A 95 -9.38 -2.15 -5.73
CA ARG A 95 -9.37 -2.77 -7.06
C ARG A 95 -9.39 -1.73 -8.18
N GLN A 96 -10.26 -0.72 -8.07
CA GLN A 96 -10.37 0.35 -9.08
C GLN A 96 -9.04 1.12 -9.23
N ALA A 97 -8.38 1.44 -8.11
CA ALA A 97 -7.08 2.10 -8.13
C ALA A 97 -6.01 1.24 -8.84
N ASN A 98 -5.92 -0.05 -8.52
CA ASN A 98 -4.97 -0.95 -9.22
C ASN A 98 -5.30 -1.09 -10.72
N GLN A 99 -6.58 -1.19 -11.07
CA GLN A 99 -7.00 -1.30 -12.47
C GLN A 99 -6.65 -0.05 -13.27
N LYS A 100 -6.69 1.14 -12.66
CA LYS A 100 -6.23 2.39 -13.27
C LYS A 100 -4.76 2.31 -13.71
N LEU A 101 -3.87 1.83 -12.84
CA LEU A 101 -2.45 1.62 -13.15
C LEU A 101 -2.25 0.56 -14.23
N ILE A 102 -2.91 -0.59 -14.10
CA ILE A 102 -2.79 -1.69 -15.07
C ILE A 102 -3.21 -1.22 -16.47
N ASN A 103 -4.26 -0.40 -16.56
CA ASN A 103 -4.77 0.11 -17.83
C ASN A 103 -4.03 1.34 -18.35
N SER A 104 -3.14 1.97 -17.58
CA SER A 104 -2.37 3.14 -18.04
C SER A 104 -1.19 2.74 -18.93
N VAL A 105 -0.74 1.49 -18.84
CA VAL A 105 0.32 0.93 -19.67
C VAL A 105 -0.32 0.31 -20.91
N LYS A 106 -0.07 0.90 -22.10
CA LYS A 106 -0.54 0.41 -23.40
C LYS A 106 0.64 0.13 -24.32
#